data_AF-A0A1M3LZX5-F1
#
_entry.id   AF-A0A1M3LZX5-F1
#
_cell.length_a   1.000
_cell.length_b   1.000
_cell.length_c   1.000
_cell.angle_alpha   90.00
_cell.angle_beta   90.00
_cell.angle_gamma   90.00
#
_symmetry.space_group_name_H-M   'P 1'
#
loop_
_entity.id
_entity.type
_entity.pdbx_description
1 polymer ?
#
loop_
_entity_poly.entity_id
_entity_poly.type
_entity_poly.pdbx_seq_one_letter_code
_entity_poly.pdbx_strand_id
1 'polypeptide(L)'
;MILFATVVLMGAGAAAFGCYVDAAALTAATQPMIVSLSIMAAAVFVRLNRGMPSLEWKNLEVSERKKLTASVVAVTREYLIILVAHGAAIVALIVAVMVGKNGLTTSHLAETASASVIGGLFTLCVARMGYVVWRDYDIVRLQKQLIDLTGEREASEKAVKMAEAKVSEIKTAGLRSANIPEAKTWE
;
A
#
# COMPACT_ATOMS: atom_id res chain seq x y z
N MET A 1 12.69 7.16 0.80
CA MET A 1 13.21 6.15 -0.16
C MET A 1 12.34 5.98 -1.40
N ILE A 2 11.02 5.80 -1.28
CA ILE A 2 10.17 5.46 -2.43
C ILE A 2 10.04 6.60 -3.46
N LEU A 3 9.92 7.84 -2.99
CA LEU A 3 9.87 9.02 -3.87
C LEU A 3 11.17 9.15 -4.70
N PHE A 4 12.31 8.86 -4.08
CA PHE A 4 13.61 8.80 -4.75
C PHE A 4 13.64 7.70 -5.81
N ALA A 5 13.19 6.47 -5.50
CA ALA A 5 13.10 5.39 -6.48
C ALA A 5 12.20 5.74 -7.67
N THR A 6 11.04 6.37 -7.44
CA THR A 6 10.16 6.82 -8.53
C THR A 6 10.78 7.91 -9.39
N VAL A 7 11.56 8.82 -8.79
CA VAL A 7 12.28 9.88 -9.53
C VAL A 7 13.43 9.29 -10.34
N VAL A 8 14.17 8.33 -9.79
CA VAL A 8 15.24 7.62 -10.51
C VAL A 8 14.66 6.84 -11.69
N LEU A 9 13.55 6.12 -11.51
CA LEU A 9 12.89 5.40 -12.60
C LEU A 9 12.33 6.35 -13.66
N MET A 10 11.73 7.47 -13.25
CA MET A 10 11.29 8.51 -14.18
C MET A 10 12.46 9.06 -15.00
N GLY A 11 13.59 9.37 -14.36
CA GLY A 11 14.80 9.85 -15.04
C GLY A 11 15.38 8.82 -16.01
N ALA A 12 15.44 7.55 -15.60
CA ALA A 12 15.88 6.45 -16.47
C ALA A 12 14.96 6.27 -17.68
N GLY A 13 13.63 6.34 -17.47
CA GLY A 13 12.65 6.30 -18.55
C GLY A 13 12.76 7.48 -19.51
N ALA A 14 12.97 8.70 -18.98
CA ALA A 14 13.18 9.89 -19.79
C ALA A 14 14.45 9.78 -20.66
N ALA A 15 15.56 9.32 -20.07
CA ALA A 15 16.81 9.11 -20.79
C ALA A 15 16.65 8.01 -21.86
N ALA A 16 16.00 6.90 -21.54
CA ALA A 16 15.78 5.80 -22.49
C ALA A 16 14.95 6.25 -23.69
N PHE A 17 13.85 6.97 -23.47
CA PHE A 17 13.04 7.46 -24.58
C PHE A 17 13.74 8.56 -25.38
N GLY A 18 14.45 9.48 -24.71
CA GLY A 18 15.21 10.53 -25.39
C GLY A 18 16.34 9.99 -26.28
N CYS A 19 17.01 8.93 -25.85
CA CYS A 19 18.15 8.38 -26.59
C CYS A 19 17.76 7.36 -27.66
N TYR A 20 16.68 6.60 -27.47
CA TYR A 20 16.39 5.41 -28.29
C TYR A 20 15.05 5.45 -29.03
N VAL A 21 14.16 6.41 -28.76
CA VAL A 21 12.82 6.46 -29.37
C VAL A 21 12.71 7.68 -30.27
N ASP A 22 12.52 7.43 -31.56
CA ASP A 22 12.23 8.48 -32.55
C ASP A 22 10.73 8.87 -32.54
N ALA A 23 10.38 9.99 -33.20
CA ALA A 23 9.00 10.48 -33.24
C ALA A 23 8.05 9.48 -33.90
N ALA A 24 8.52 8.70 -34.88
CA ALA A 24 7.69 7.74 -35.59
C ALA A 24 7.28 6.57 -34.67
N ALA A 25 8.25 5.98 -33.96
CA ALA A 25 8.01 4.94 -32.98
C ALA A 25 7.19 5.46 -31.79
N LEU A 26 7.46 6.69 -31.33
CA LEU A 26 6.68 7.31 -30.26
C LEU A 26 5.21 7.49 -30.66
N THR A 27 4.96 7.98 -31.88
CA THR A 27 3.60 8.17 -32.40
C THR A 27 2.87 6.83 -32.51
N ALA A 28 3.55 5.79 -33.03
CA ALA A 28 3.00 4.44 -33.11
C ALA A 28 2.70 3.84 -31.72
N ALA A 29 3.54 4.12 -30.72
CA ALA A 29 3.40 3.63 -29.35
C ALA A 29 2.37 4.42 -28.52
N THR A 30 2.01 5.64 -28.92
CA THR A 30 1.13 6.50 -28.12
C THR A 30 -0.22 5.87 -27.81
N GLN A 31 -0.86 5.23 -28.79
CA GLN A 31 -2.15 4.58 -28.57
C GLN A 31 -2.05 3.42 -27.55
N PRO A 32 -1.10 2.46 -27.71
CA PRO A 32 -0.80 1.48 -26.67
C PRO A 32 -0.53 2.09 -25.28
N MET A 33 0.21 3.20 -25.21
CA MET A 33 0.51 3.89 -23.95
C MET A 33 -0.76 4.47 -23.29
N ILE A 34 -1.63 5.12 -24.07
CA ILE A 34 -2.92 5.64 -23.58
C ILE A 34 -3.80 4.49 -23.05
N VAL A 35 -3.89 3.38 -23.78
CA VAL A 35 -4.66 2.20 -23.36
C VAL A 35 -4.11 1.64 -22.05
N SER A 36 -2.79 1.45 -21.95
CA SER A 36 -2.13 0.98 -20.73
C SER A 36 -2.41 1.90 -19.53
N LEU A 37 -2.23 3.21 -19.70
CA LEU A 37 -2.50 4.18 -18.63
C LEU A 37 -3.97 4.20 -18.22
N SER A 38 -4.89 4.02 -19.17
CA SER A 38 -6.33 3.93 -18.90
C SER A 38 -6.68 2.69 -18.08
N ILE A 39 -6.07 1.55 -18.38
CA ILE A 39 -6.23 0.31 -17.61
C ILE A 39 -5.68 0.50 -16.18
N MET A 40 -4.52 1.14 -16.03
CA MET A 40 -3.94 1.45 -14.72
C MET A 40 -4.85 2.39 -13.91
N ALA A 41 -5.36 3.45 -14.53
CA ALA A 41 -6.30 4.37 -13.90
C ALA A 41 -7.60 3.65 -13.46
N ALA A 42 -8.16 2.79 -14.31
CA ALA A 42 -9.32 1.96 -13.96
C ALA A 42 -9.02 1.02 -12.78
N ALA A 43 -7.83 0.42 -12.75
CA ALA A 43 -7.42 -0.44 -11.64
C ALA A 43 -7.28 0.34 -10.32
N VAL A 44 -6.89 1.61 -10.36
CA VAL A 44 -6.90 2.51 -9.18
C VAL A 44 -8.32 2.86 -8.77
N PHE A 45 -9.23 3.14 -9.71
CA PHE A 45 -10.65 3.36 -9.41
C PHE A 45 -11.30 2.19 -8.70
N VAL A 46 -11.06 0.95 -9.17
CA VAL A 46 -11.57 -0.26 -8.50
C VAL A 46 -11.07 -0.34 -7.06
N ARG A 47 -9.82 0.05 -6.79
CA ARG A 47 -9.26 0.07 -5.42
C ARG A 47 -9.89 1.15 -4.55
N LEU A 48 -10.07 2.36 -5.09
CA LEU A 48 -10.75 3.45 -4.39
C LEU A 48 -12.20 3.07 -4.03
N ASN A 49 -12.87 2.30 -4.88
CA ASN A 49 -14.24 1.82 -4.65
C ASN A 49 -14.36 0.67 -3.64
N ARG A 50 -13.26 0.01 -3.23
CA ARG A 50 -13.32 -1.12 -2.27
C ARG A 50 -13.72 -0.70 -0.86
N GLY A 51 -13.69 0.60 -0.55
CA GLY A 51 -14.08 1.12 0.76
C GLY A 51 -13.19 0.60 1.90
N MET A 52 -13.67 0.75 3.14
CA MET A 52 -12.95 0.27 4.32
C MET A 52 -13.15 -1.24 4.45
N PRO A 53 -12.08 -2.05 4.58
CA PRO A 53 -12.20 -3.49 4.69
C PRO A 53 -13.01 -3.89 5.93
N SER A 54 -13.98 -4.79 5.78
CA SER A 54 -14.92 -5.20 6.83
C SER A 54 -14.24 -6.10 7.88
N LEU A 55 -13.44 -5.52 8.76
CA LEU A 55 -12.99 -6.19 9.99
C LEU A 55 -14.09 -6.14 11.04
N GLU A 56 -14.20 -7.14 11.90
CA GLU A 56 -15.05 -7.07 13.09
C GLU A 56 -14.46 -6.08 14.10
N TRP A 57 -14.73 -4.80 13.90
CA TRP A 57 -14.20 -3.67 14.70
C TRP A 57 -14.60 -3.70 16.18
N LYS A 58 -15.46 -4.65 16.58
CA LYS A 58 -16.00 -4.72 17.95
C LYS A 58 -14.95 -5.16 18.96
N ASN A 59 -13.95 -5.94 18.55
CA ASN A 59 -12.91 -6.48 19.45
C ASN A 59 -11.63 -5.62 19.48
N LEU A 60 -11.53 -4.60 18.61
CA LEU A 60 -10.37 -3.72 18.52
C LEU A 60 -10.51 -2.51 19.46
N GLU A 61 -9.40 -2.13 20.10
CA GLU A 61 -9.38 -0.92 20.90
C GLU A 61 -9.66 0.33 20.04
N VAL A 62 -10.21 1.38 20.67
CA VAL A 62 -10.50 2.65 19.98
C VAL A 62 -9.22 3.27 19.37
N SER A 63 -8.08 3.13 20.05
CA SER A 63 -6.76 3.59 19.62
C SER A 63 -6.30 2.90 18.33
N GLU A 64 -6.42 1.58 18.27
CA GLU A 64 -6.05 0.73 17.13
C GLU A 64 -6.95 0.98 15.92
N ARG A 65 -8.26 1.15 16.15
CA ARG A 65 -9.21 1.55 15.11
C ARG A 65 -8.86 2.89 14.50
N LYS A 66 -8.53 3.91 15.31
CA LYS A 66 -8.08 5.22 14.81
C LYS A 66 -6.81 5.12 13.96
N LYS A 67 -5.84 4.31 14.38
CA LYS A 67 -4.59 4.09 13.64
C LYS A 67 -4.82 3.43 12.28
N LEU A 68 -5.66 2.38 12.24
CA LEU A 68 -5.98 1.66 11.00
C LEU A 68 -6.77 2.57 10.04
N THR A 69 -7.82 3.23 10.54
CA THR A 69 -8.63 4.15 9.71
C THR A 69 -7.83 5.33 9.17
N ALA A 70 -6.97 5.95 9.98
CA ALA A 70 -6.06 7.01 9.51
C ALA A 70 -5.11 6.51 8.41
N SER A 71 -4.58 5.28 8.55
CA SER A 71 -3.71 4.67 7.56
C SER A 71 -4.45 4.40 6.24
N VAL A 72 -5.67 3.87 6.31
CA VAL A 72 -6.53 3.66 5.13
C VAL A 72 -6.84 4.98 4.43
N VAL A 73 -7.25 6.02 5.18
CA VAL A 73 -7.53 7.36 4.61
C VAL A 73 -6.28 7.97 3.96
N ALA A 74 -5.11 7.83 4.58
CA ALA A 74 -3.86 8.31 4.01
C ALA A 74 -3.55 7.62 2.66
N VAL A 75 -3.73 6.30 2.58
CA VAL A 75 -3.54 5.54 1.33
C VAL A 75 -4.55 5.92 0.27
N THR A 76 -5.83 6.08 0.63
CA THR A 76 -6.87 6.53 -0.29
C THR A 76 -6.55 7.91 -0.87
N ARG A 77 -6.04 8.83 -0.05
CA ARG A 77 -5.59 10.16 -0.51
C ARG A 77 -4.43 10.06 -1.49
N GLU A 78 -3.45 9.19 -1.22
CA GLU A 78 -2.34 8.92 -2.14
C GLU A 78 -2.82 8.34 -3.47
N TYR A 79 -3.79 7.41 -3.45
CA TYR A 79 -4.37 6.83 -4.67
C TYR A 79 -5.09 7.87 -5.51
N LEU A 80 -5.77 8.84 -4.89
CA LEU A 80 -6.39 9.96 -5.59
C LEU A 80 -5.36 10.83 -6.30
N ILE A 81 -4.22 11.12 -5.66
CA ILE A 81 -3.12 11.88 -6.28
C ILE A 81 -2.54 11.10 -7.47
N ILE A 82 -2.34 9.79 -7.33
CA ILE A 82 -1.84 8.93 -8.40
C ILE A 82 -2.82 8.89 -9.57
N LEU A 83 -4.12 8.83 -9.30
CA LEU A 83 -5.16 8.86 -10.31
C LEU A 83 -5.14 10.17 -11.10
N VAL A 84 -5.04 11.31 -10.41
CA VAL A 84 -4.92 12.63 -11.07
C VAL A 84 -3.67 12.69 -11.94
N ALA A 85 -2.54 12.14 -11.48
CA ALA A 85 -1.32 12.08 -12.28
C ALA A 85 -1.47 11.22 -13.55
N HIS A 86 -2.17 10.08 -13.46
CA HIS A 86 -2.49 9.26 -14.64
C HIS A 86 -3.41 9.99 -15.62
N GLY A 87 -4.45 10.65 -15.11
CA GLY A 87 -5.36 11.46 -15.93
C GLY A 87 -4.62 12.59 -16.66
N ALA A 88 -3.76 13.32 -15.95
CA ALA A 88 -2.93 14.36 -16.53
C ALA A 88 -1.98 13.80 -17.60
N ALA A 89 -1.38 12.62 -17.38
CA ALA A 89 -0.52 11.96 -18.36
C ALA A 89 -1.27 11.54 -19.63
N ILE A 90 -2.48 11.00 -19.48
CA ILE A 90 -3.35 10.66 -20.63
C ILE A 90 -3.71 11.91 -21.42
N VAL A 91 -4.12 13.00 -20.76
CA VAL A 91 -4.43 14.27 -21.42
C VAL A 91 -3.20 14.81 -22.15
N ALA A 92 -2.01 14.77 -21.53
CA ALA A 92 -0.77 15.20 -22.14
C ALA A 92 -0.43 14.39 -23.40
N LEU A 93 -0.62 13.06 -23.37
CA LEU A 93 -0.43 12.20 -24.54
C LEU A 93 -1.42 12.51 -25.66
N ILE A 94 -2.70 12.74 -25.34
CA ILE A 94 -3.72 13.11 -26.33
C ILE A 94 -3.35 14.44 -27.00
N VAL A 95 -2.97 15.45 -26.22
CA VAL A 95 -2.52 16.74 -26.75
C VAL A 95 -1.28 16.56 -27.63
N ALA A 96 -0.31 15.75 -27.21
CA ALA A 96 0.89 15.47 -27.98
C ALA A 96 0.56 14.83 -29.35
N VAL A 97 -0.39 13.89 -29.41
CA VAL A 97 -0.85 13.29 -30.69
C VAL A 97 -1.53 14.33 -31.58
N MET A 98 -2.37 15.19 -31.00
CA MET A 98 -3.08 16.23 -31.75
C MET A 98 -2.13 17.28 -32.32
N VAL A 99 -1.10 17.66 -31.58
CA VAL A 99 -0.08 18.62 -32.02
C VAL A 99 0.90 17.99 -33.01
N GLY A 100 1.33 16.75 -32.77
CA GLY A 100 2.28 16.02 -33.63
C GLY A 100 1.75 15.79 -35.04
N LYS A 101 0.43 15.60 -35.21
CA LYS A 101 -0.22 15.52 -36.53
C LYS A 101 -0.14 16.82 -37.34
N ASN A 102 0.08 17.96 -36.69
CA ASN A 102 0.12 19.27 -37.34
C ASN A 102 1.55 19.80 -37.61
N GLY A 103 2.57 18.94 -37.48
CA GLY A 103 3.92 19.22 -38.01
C GLY A 103 4.70 20.32 -37.30
N LEU A 104 4.62 20.42 -35.97
CA LEU A 104 5.25 21.50 -35.19
C LEU A 104 6.64 21.19 -34.60
N THR A 105 7.23 20.00 -34.84
CA THR A 105 8.58 19.68 -34.36
C THR A 105 9.55 19.45 -35.52
N THR A 106 9.98 20.53 -36.16
CA THR A 106 11.03 20.50 -37.20
C THR A 106 12.46 20.46 -36.63
N SER A 107 12.59 20.59 -35.31
CA SER A 107 13.88 20.56 -34.60
C SER A 107 14.08 19.22 -33.89
N HIS A 108 15.22 18.57 -34.16
CA HIS A 108 15.65 17.34 -33.48
C HIS A 108 15.67 17.49 -31.95
N LEU A 109 16.01 18.67 -31.43
CA LEU A 109 15.98 18.94 -29.99
C LEU A 109 14.55 18.89 -29.42
N ALA A 110 13.56 19.41 -30.16
CA ALA A 110 12.17 19.38 -29.75
C ALA A 110 11.61 17.95 -29.77
N GLU A 111 12.01 17.16 -30.76
CA GLU A 111 11.67 15.74 -30.86
C GLU A 111 12.23 14.95 -29.68
N THR A 112 13.54 15.03 -29.44
CA THR A 112 14.20 14.37 -28.31
C THR A 112 13.62 14.80 -26.96
N ALA A 113 13.36 16.10 -26.79
CA ALA A 113 12.77 16.62 -25.56
C ALA A 113 11.35 16.08 -25.35
N SER A 114 10.52 16.06 -26.39
CA SER A 114 9.16 15.53 -26.31
C SER A 114 9.14 14.03 -25.99
N ALA A 115 10.00 13.24 -26.63
CA ALA A 115 10.18 11.82 -26.35
C ALA A 115 10.63 11.58 -24.90
N SER A 116 11.61 12.36 -24.42
CA SER A 116 12.11 12.27 -23.04
C SER A 116 11.02 12.59 -22.02
N VAL A 117 10.25 13.65 -22.24
CA VAL A 117 9.16 14.06 -21.34
C VAL A 117 8.06 13.00 -21.31
N ILE A 118 7.64 12.50 -22.47
CA ILE A 118 6.59 11.49 -22.58
C ILE A 118 7.04 10.16 -21.95
N GLY A 119 8.25 9.71 -22.25
CA GLY A 119 8.83 8.49 -21.68
C GLY A 119 9.01 8.57 -20.17
N GLY A 120 9.49 9.71 -19.67
CA GLY A 120 9.60 9.99 -18.24
C GLY A 120 8.25 9.95 -17.55
N LEU A 121 7.24 10.63 -18.11
CA LEU A 121 5.88 10.68 -17.55
C LEU A 121 5.22 9.29 -17.55
N PHE A 122 5.35 8.54 -18.64
CA PHE A 122 4.85 7.17 -18.72
C PHE A 122 5.52 6.27 -17.69
N THR A 123 6.85 6.33 -17.58
CA THR A 123 7.61 5.52 -16.61
C THR A 123 7.28 5.91 -15.17
N LEU A 124 7.04 7.20 -14.91
CA LEU A 124 6.55 7.67 -13.61
C LEU A 124 5.19 7.03 -13.27
N CYS A 125 4.24 7.00 -14.20
CA CYS A 125 2.94 6.35 -14.00
C CYS A 125 3.09 4.85 -13.70
N VAL A 126 3.91 4.14 -14.49
CA VAL A 126 4.20 2.70 -14.27
C VAL A 126 4.84 2.47 -12.89
N ALA A 127 5.85 3.25 -12.52
CA ALA A 127 6.52 3.14 -11.23
C ALA A 127 5.55 3.43 -10.07
N ARG A 128 4.66 4.42 -10.24
CA ARG A 128 3.61 4.72 -9.24
C ARG A 128 2.58 3.61 -9.13
N MET A 129 2.27 2.89 -10.21
CA MET A 129 1.40 1.73 -10.14
C MET A 129 2.03 0.59 -9.33
N GLY A 130 3.33 0.36 -9.47
CA GLY A 130 4.07 -0.58 -8.61
C GLY A 130 3.99 -0.20 -7.12
N TYR A 131 4.06 1.10 -6.81
CA TYR A 131 3.89 1.60 -5.45
C TYR A 131 2.48 1.35 -4.90
N VAL A 132 1.43 1.52 -5.70
CA VAL A 132 0.04 1.19 -5.29
C VAL A 132 -0.05 -0.26 -4.83
N VAL A 133 0.55 -1.19 -5.57
CA VAL A 133 0.54 -2.62 -5.20
C VAL A 133 1.30 -2.86 -3.89
N TRP A 134 2.46 -2.24 -3.71
CA TRP A 134 3.20 -2.32 -2.44
C TRP A 134 2.36 -1.80 -1.27
N ARG A 135 1.63 -0.70 -1.48
CA ARG A 135 0.85 -0.06 -0.42
C ARG A 135 -0.37 -0.88 -0.02
N ASP A 136 -1.01 -1.56 -0.98
CA ASP A 136 -2.04 -2.55 -0.69
C ASP A 136 -1.49 -3.67 0.21
N TYR A 137 -0.26 -4.15 -0.04
CA TYR A 137 0.39 -5.16 0.79
C TYR A 137 0.68 -4.67 2.22
N ASP A 138 1.11 -3.42 2.39
CA ASP A 138 1.33 -2.82 3.71
C ASP A 138 0.02 -2.79 4.54
N ILE A 139 -1.12 -2.50 3.92
CA ILE A 139 -2.43 -2.52 4.61
C ILE A 139 -2.74 -3.94 5.09
N VAL A 140 -2.59 -4.94 4.23
CA VAL A 140 -2.83 -6.34 4.60
C VAL A 140 -1.90 -6.77 5.74
N ARG A 141 -0.64 -6.32 5.73
CA ARG A 141 0.30 -6.57 6.82
C ARG A 141 -0.14 -5.92 8.12
N LEU A 142 -0.62 -4.67 8.09
CA LEU A 142 -1.15 -3.99 9.27
C LEU A 142 -2.40 -4.69 9.81
N GLN A 143 -3.30 -5.14 8.93
CA GLN A 143 -4.48 -5.92 9.32
C GLN A 143 -4.09 -7.23 9.99
N LYS A 144 -3.12 -7.95 9.43
CA LYS A 144 -2.59 -9.17 10.03
C LYS A 144 -2.03 -8.90 11.43
N GLN A 145 -1.18 -7.88 11.58
CA GLN A 145 -0.61 -7.53 12.89
C GLN A 145 -1.67 -7.21 13.93
N LEU A 146 -2.74 -6.51 13.54
CA LEU A 146 -3.86 -6.18 14.44
C LEU A 146 -4.65 -7.44 14.85
N ILE A 147 -4.89 -8.37 13.92
CA ILE A 147 -5.57 -9.63 14.20
C ILE A 147 -4.72 -10.50 15.14
N ASP A 148 -3.42 -10.63 14.86
CA ASP A 148 -2.49 -11.43 15.66
C ASP A 148 -2.40 -10.90 17.09
N LEU A 149 -2.26 -9.56 17.27
CA LEU A 149 -2.27 -8.91 18.59
C LEU A 149 -3.58 -9.10 19.36
N THR A 150 -4.71 -9.04 18.66
CA THR A 150 -6.02 -9.27 19.30
C THR A 150 -6.15 -10.73 19.75
N GLY A 151 -5.70 -11.68 18.93
CA GLY A 151 -5.68 -13.11 19.28
C GLY A 151 -4.78 -13.42 20.48
N GLU A 152 -3.60 -12.80 20.56
CA GLU A 152 -2.69 -12.93 21.70
C GLU A 152 -3.32 -12.37 22.99
N ARG A 153 -3.99 -11.22 22.90
CA ARG A 153 -4.70 -10.63 24.04
C ARG A 153 -5.84 -11.52 24.52
N GLU A 154 -6.66 -12.04 23.62
CA GLU A 154 -7.74 -12.97 24.00
C GLU A 154 -7.20 -14.26 24.63
N ALA A 155 -6.08 -14.79 24.12
CA ALA A 155 -5.43 -15.96 24.71
C ALA A 155 -4.90 -15.66 26.12
N SER A 156 -4.27 -14.50 26.32
CA SER A 156 -3.81 -14.04 27.63
C SER A 156 -4.96 -13.84 28.62
N GLU A 157 -6.05 -13.19 28.20
CA GLU A 157 -7.22 -12.98 29.05
C GLU A 157 -7.90 -14.31 29.45
N LYS A 158 -7.96 -15.28 28.54
CA LYS A 158 -8.43 -16.65 28.85
C LYS A 158 -7.51 -17.34 29.85
N ALA A 159 -6.19 -17.22 29.70
CA ALA A 159 -5.23 -17.79 30.63
C ALA A 159 -5.34 -17.19 32.03
N VAL A 160 -5.49 -15.85 32.14
CA VAL A 160 -5.70 -15.16 33.42
C VAL A 160 -7.01 -15.63 34.08
N LYS A 161 -8.13 -15.67 33.34
CA LYS A 161 -9.41 -16.16 33.88
C LYS A 161 -9.33 -17.62 34.34
N MET A 162 -8.64 -18.49 33.60
CA MET A 162 -8.42 -19.88 34.02
C MET A 162 -7.55 -19.98 35.28
N ALA A 163 -6.53 -19.13 35.41
CA ALA A 163 -5.69 -19.07 36.59
C ALA A 163 -6.47 -18.57 37.81
N GLU A 164 -7.27 -17.51 37.66
CA GLU A 164 -8.16 -17.00 38.71
C GLU A 164 -9.20 -18.04 39.14
N ALA A 165 -9.80 -18.77 38.19
CA ALA A 165 -10.73 -19.87 38.46
C ALA A 165 -10.05 -21.00 39.24
N LYS A 166 -8.84 -21.43 38.85
CA LYS A 166 -8.07 -22.44 39.59
C LYS A 166 -7.69 -21.96 40.99
N VAL A 167 -7.29 -20.70 41.15
CA VAL A 167 -6.96 -20.13 42.47
C VAL A 167 -8.19 -20.05 43.36
N SER A 168 -9.36 -19.68 42.81
CA SER A 168 -10.61 -19.66 43.58
C SER A 168 -11.02 -21.08 43.97
N GLU A 169 -10.89 -22.05 43.05
CA GLU A 169 -11.16 -23.47 43.31
C GLU A 169 -10.28 -24.00 44.44
N ILE A 170 -8.97 -23.75 44.41
CA ILE A 170 -8.02 -24.13 45.48
C ILE A 170 -8.40 -23.48 46.83
N LYS A 171 -8.81 -22.20 46.82
CA LYS A 171 -9.27 -21.51 48.04
C LYS A 171 -10.56 -22.11 48.59
N THR A 172 -11.51 -22.46 47.72
CA THR A 172 -12.79 -23.06 48.12
C THR A 172 -12.69 -24.53 48.48
N ALA A 173 -11.73 -25.26 47.88
CA ALA A 173 -11.42 -26.65 48.20
C ALA A 173 -10.83 -26.80 49.61
N GLY A 174 -10.58 -25.68 50.31
CA GLY A 174 -10.27 -25.65 51.73
C GLY A 174 -9.11 -26.58 52.02
N LEU A 175 -7.92 -26.23 51.56
CA LEU A 175 -6.68 -26.90 51.93
C LEU A 175 -6.64 -27.00 53.47
N ARG A 176 -7.07 -28.15 54.00
CA ARG A 176 -6.71 -28.59 55.34
C ARG A 176 -5.21 -28.46 55.39
N SER A 177 -4.69 -27.72 56.37
CA SER A 177 -3.26 -27.67 56.64
C SER A 177 -2.75 -29.11 56.58
N ALA A 178 -1.86 -29.41 55.63
CA ALA A 178 -1.20 -30.70 55.62
C ALA A 178 -0.63 -30.89 57.02
N ASN A 179 -0.96 -32.01 57.64
CA ASN A 179 -0.51 -32.32 58.99
C ASN A 179 1.00 -32.57 58.86
N ILE A 180 1.80 -31.50 58.97
CA ILE A 180 3.26 -31.58 58.90
C ILE A 180 3.67 -32.32 60.17
N PRO A 181 4.17 -33.57 60.08
CA PRO A 181 4.64 -34.26 61.27
C PRO A 181 5.78 -33.43 61.87
N GLU A 182 5.69 -33.14 63.18
CA GLU A 182 6.72 -32.38 63.90
C GLU A 182 8.09 -32.99 63.63
N ALA A 183 9.04 -32.12 63.28
CA ALA A 183 10.39 -32.53 62.92
C ALA A 183 11.01 -33.34 64.06
N LYS A 184 11.27 -34.62 63.80
CA LYS A 184 11.89 -35.53 64.76
C LYS A 184 13.27 -34.97 65.11
N THR A 185 13.43 -34.51 66.34
CA THR A 185 14.74 -34.15 66.89
C THR A 185 15.57 -35.43 66.97
N TRP A 186 16.68 -35.46 66.24
CA TRP A 186 17.62 -36.57 66.29
C TRP A 186 18.44 -36.42 67.58
N GLU A 187 18.33 -37.40 68.47
CA GLU A 187 19.23 -37.62 69.62
C GLU A 187 20.57 -38.21 69.16
#